data_AF-A0A7K8MJM6-F1
#
_entry.id   AF-A0A7K8MJM6-F1
#
_cell.length_a   1.000
_cell.length_b   1.000
_cell.length_c   1.000
_cell.angle_alpha   90.00
_cell.angle_beta   90.00
_cell.angle_gamma   90.00
#
_symmetry.space_group_name_H-M   'P 1'
#
loop_
_entity.id
_entity.type
_entity.pdbx_description
1 polymer ?
#
loop_
_entity_poly.entity_id
_entity_poly.type
_entity_poly.pdbx_seq_one_letter_code
_entity_poly.pdbx_strand_id
1 'polypeptide(L)'
;AGSFQEAGVIQQAYNLNFPLHMVPASCAECPAWSAFSVSSPAIVLETVKQAGAGAEDRPEAVVVRLYEAHGSTVTAWLQTSLPVKEAMLCDLLERPAAQGHLPLEQRGLRLSFTPFHVLSVLLVLSR
;
A
#
# COMPACT_ATOMS: atom_id res chain seq x y z
N ALA A 1 12.41 -24.31 15.43
CA ALA A 1 13.22 -23.08 15.50
C ALA A 1 12.92 -22.24 14.26
N GLY A 2 12.79 -20.92 14.39
CA GLY A 2 12.53 -19.98 13.31
C GLY A 2 12.82 -18.55 13.78
N SER A 3 13.08 -17.65 12.85
CA SER A 3 13.31 -16.22 13.08
C SER A 3 12.01 -15.48 13.43
N PHE A 4 12.12 -14.27 14.00
CA PHE A 4 10.95 -13.43 14.26
C PHE A 4 10.22 -12.99 12.99
N GLN A 5 10.97 -12.82 11.89
CA GLN A 5 10.43 -12.52 10.58
C GLN A 5 9.52 -13.65 10.07
N GLU A 6 9.97 -14.90 10.18
CA GLU A 6 9.16 -16.07 9.79
C GLU A 6 7.93 -16.26 10.68
N ALA A 7 8.02 -15.87 11.95
CA ALA A 7 6.91 -15.89 12.88
C ALA A 7 5.87 -14.77 12.63
N GLY A 8 6.14 -13.82 11.73
CA GLY A 8 5.21 -12.75 11.38
C GLY A 8 4.90 -11.79 12.52
N VAL A 9 5.83 -11.62 13.48
CA VAL A 9 5.57 -10.88 14.73
C VAL A 9 5.15 -9.42 14.48
N ILE A 10 5.64 -8.80 13.41
CA ILE A 10 5.29 -7.44 13.01
C ILE A 10 3.79 -7.37 12.66
N GLN A 11 3.29 -8.26 11.80
CA GLN A 11 1.88 -8.31 11.44
C GLN A 11 0.98 -8.56 12.66
N GLN A 12 1.39 -9.46 13.56
CA GLN A 12 0.63 -9.74 14.79
C GLN A 12 0.59 -8.53 15.72
N ALA A 13 1.69 -7.77 15.81
CA ALA A 13 1.69 -6.52 16.57
C ALA A 13 0.72 -5.50 15.98
N TYR A 14 0.64 -5.34 14.65
CA TYR A 14 -0.37 -4.49 14.01
C TYR A 14 -1.80 -4.96 14.32
N ASN A 15 -2.08 -6.25 14.15
CA ASN A 15 -3.40 -6.82 14.42
C ASN A 15 -3.82 -6.65 15.89
N LEU A 16 -2.87 -6.70 16.82
CA LEU A 16 -3.13 -6.46 18.24
C LEU A 16 -3.44 -4.99 18.53
N ASN A 17 -2.77 -4.05 17.85
CA ASN A 17 -2.91 -2.61 18.08
C ASN A 17 -4.05 -1.96 17.27
N PHE A 18 -4.60 -2.66 16.27
CA PHE A 18 -5.71 -2.16 15.46
C PHE A 18 -6.99 -2.97 15.73
N PRO A 19 -7.94 -2.44 16.52
CA PRO A 19 -9.11 -3.19 16.94
C PRO A 19 -10.00 -3.57 15.75
N LEU A 20 -10.64 -4.73 15.84
CA LEU A 20 -11.65 -5.14 14.87
C LEU A 20 -12.90 -4.25 15.00
N HIS A 21 -13.35 -3.71 13.88
CA HIS A 21 -14.59 -2.94 13.81
C HIS A 21 -15.73 -3.82 13.31
N MET A 22 -16.81 -3.90 14.08
CA MET A 22 -18.04 -4.59 13.70
C MET A 22 -19.05 -3.59 13.14
N VAL A 23 -19.58 -3.86 11.95
CA VAL A 23 -20.62 -3.06 11.31
C VAL A 23 -21.80 -3.97 10.94
N PRO A 24 -23.06 -3.51 11.08
CA PRO A 24 -24.22 -4.27 10.63
C PRO A 24 -24.14 -4.53 9.12
N ALA A 25 -24.34 -5.78 8.70
CA ALA A 25 -24.42 -6.11 7.29
C ALA A 25 -25.77 -5.66 6.72
N SER A 26 -25.75 -4.99 5.57
CA SER A 26 -26.96 -4.60 4.83
C SER A 26 -27.52 -5.72 3.95
N CYS A 27 -26.73 -6.78 3.71
CA CYS A 27 -27.07 -7.94 2.90
C CYS A 27 -26.65 -9.22 3.63
N ALA A 28 -27.40 -10.31 3.44
CA ALA A 28 -27.07 -11.63 4.00
C ALA A 28 -25.76 -12.20 3.43
N GLU A 29 -25.41 -11.82 2.20
CA GLU A 29 -24.16 -12.20 1.54
C GLU A 29 -23.32 -10.94 1.31
N CYS A 30 -22.18 -10.87 2.00
CA CYS A 30 -21.15 -9.87 1.75
C CYS A 30 -19.86 -10.64 1.43
N PRO A 31 -19.45 -10.73 0.15
CA PRO A 31 -18.22 -11.44 -0.20
C PRO A 31 -17.02 -10.75 0.46
N ALA A 32 -16.04 -11.54 0.89
CA ALA A 32 -14.78 -10.99 1.37
C ALA A 32 -14.13 -10.14 0.27
N TRP A 33 -13.76 -8.92 0.63
CA TRP A 33 -13.15 -7.95 -0.28
C TRP A 33 -11.90 -7.35 0.34
N SER A 34 -10.85 -7.17 -0.47
CA SER A 34 -9.64 -6.45 -0.09
C SER A 34 -9.32 -5.41 -1.15
N ALA A 35 -9.12 -4.16 -0.72
CA ALA A 35 -8.70 -3.08 -1.58
C ALA A 35 -7.27 -3.26 -2.10
N PHE A 36 -6.40 -3.89 -1.31
CA PHE A 36 -4.97 -4.01 -1.58
C PHE A 36 -4.42 -5.38 -1.19
N SER A 37 -3.35 -5.81 -1.87
CA SER A 37 -2.50 -6.91 -1.43
C SER A 37 -1.05 -6.62 -1.80
N VAL A 38 -0.13 -7.09 -0.95
CA VAL A 38 1.32 -6.94 -1.15
C VAL A 38 1.95 -8.33 -1.21
N SER A 39 2.76 -8.59 -2.24
CA SER A 39 3.25 -9.95 -2.51
C SER A 39 4.39 -10.44 -1.61
N SER A 40 4.94 -9.58 -0.75
CA SER A 40 6.07 -9.90 0.11
C SER A 40 5.72 -9.62 1.57
N PRO A 41 5.91 -10.58 2.49
CA PRO A 41 5.68 -10.35 3.92
C PRO A 41 6.68 -9.37 4.53
N ALA A 42 7.79 -9.06 3.84
CA ALA A 42 8.75 -8.05 4.27
C ALA A 42 8.27 -6.61 4.06
N ILE A 43 7.20 -6.40 3.28
CA ILE A 43 6.68 -5.08 2.97
C ILE A 43 5.34 -4.87 3.68
N VAL A 44 5.27 -3.82 4.48
CA VAL A 44 4.04 -3.42 5.19
C VAL A 44 3.42 -2.24 4.45
N LEU A 45 2.13 -2.37 4.09
CA LEU A 45 1.30 -1.25 3.65
C LEU A 45 0.81 -0.49 4.89
N GLU A 46 1.46 0.62 5.19
CA GLU A 46 1.28 1.36 6.45
C GLU A 46 0.15 2.38 6.38
N THR A 47 0.03 3.07 5.25
CA THR A 47 -0.95 4.16 5.12
C THR A 47 -1.67 4.05 3.81
N VAL A 48 -2.99 4.19 3.86
CA VAL A 48 -3.85 4.46 2.72
C VAL A 48 -4.72 5.65 3.10
N LYS A 49 -4.67 6.72 2.30
CA LYS A 49 -5.48 7.92 2.54
C LYS A 49 -5.76 8.67 1.26
N GLN A 50 -6.78 9.52 1.27
CA GLN A 50 -6.95 10.51 0.21
C GLN A 50 -5.72 11.43 0.16
N ALA A 51 -5.31 11.78 -1.06
CA ALA A 51 -4.27 12.76 -1.26
C ALA A 51 -4.71 14.13 -0.73
N GLY A 52 -3.77 14.85 -0.12
CA GLY A 52 -3.92 16.18 0.44
C GLY A 52 -3.20 17.24 -0.39
N ALA A 53 -2.71 18.29 0.30
CA ALA A 53 -2.26 19.52 -0.34
C ALA A 53 -1.12 19.34 -1.38
N GLY A 54 -0.26 18.34 -1.25
CA GLY A 54 0.84 18.14 -2.20
C GLY A 54 0.44 17.59 -3.58
N ALA A 55 -0.81 17.12 -3.72
CA ALA A 55 -1.36 16.58 -4.95
C ALA A 55 -2.76 17.16 -5.23
N GLU A 56 -2.95 18.44 -4.91
CA GLU A 56 -4.19 19.17 -5.12
C GLU A 56 -4.65 19.24 -6.59
N ASP A 57 -3.71 19.09 -7.53
CA ASP A 57 -3.97 18.95 -8.97
C ASP A 57 -4.56 17.58 -9.35
N ARG A 58 -4.63 16.64 -8.40
CA ARG A 58 -5.15 15.27 -8.56
C ARG A 58 -6.12 14.92 -7.42
N PRO A 59 -7.30 15.57 -7.36
CA PRO A 59 -8.25 15.40 -6.25
C PRO A 59 -8.79 13.97 -6.11
N GLU A 60 -8.72 13.16 -7.16
CA GLU A 60 -9.10 11.74 -7.15
C GLU A 60 -7.97 10.80 -6.68
N ALA A 61 -6.83 11.32 -6.26
CA ALA A 61 -5.69 10.50 -5.88
C ALA A 61 -5.78 9.94 -4.45
N VAL A 62 -5.26 8.74 -4.29
CA VAL A 62 -5.03 8.07 -3.01
C VAL A 62 -3.53 7.93 -2.81
N VAL A 63 -3.03 8.32 -1.65
CA VAL A 63 -1.65 8.07 -1.24
C VAL A 63 -1.60 6.73 -0.54
N VAL A 64 -0.70 5.87 -1.01
CA VAL A 64 -0.33 4.63 -0.32
C VAL A 64 1.14 4.71 0.11
N ARG A 65 1.41 4.39 1.37
CA ARG A 65 2.77 4.37 1.93
C ARG A 65 3.10 2.97 2.39
N LEU A 66 4.25 2.49 1.94
CA LEU A 66 4.76 1.17 2.27
C LEU A 66 6.16 1.31 2.87
N TYR A 67 6.56 0.36 3.71
CA TYR A 67 7.94 0.27 4.18
C TYR A 67 8.43 -1.17 4.21
N GLU A 68 9.75 -1.32 4.07
CA GLU A 68 10.45 -2.59 4.23
C GLU A 68 10.77 -2.82 5.72
N ALA A 69 10.31 -3.94 6.26
CA ALA A 69 10.29 -4.20 7.69
C ALA A 69 11.37 -5.20 8.16
N HIS A 70 12.01 -5.91 7.25
CA HIS A 70 12.90 -7.03 7.57
C HIS A 70 14.39 -6.70 7.44
N GLY A 71 14.75 -5.50 6.98
CA GLY A 71 16.14 -5.09 6.74
C GLY A 71 16.71 -5.71 5.46
N SER A 72 15.87 -6.00 4.48
CA SER A 72 16.22 -6.71 3.24
C SER A 72 16.09 -5.83 1.99
N THR A 73 16.79 -6.21 0.91
CA THR A 73 16.53 -5.66 -0.43
C THR A 73 15.55 -6.59 -1.14
N VAL A 74 14.38 -6.08 -1.52
CA VAL A 74 13.31 -6.90 -2.09
C VAL A 74 12.52 -6.12 -3.14
N THR A 75 12.06 -6.83 -4.17
CA THR A 75 11.02 -6.34 -5.07
C THR A 75 9.69 -6.99 -4.70
N ALA A 76 8.66 -6.17 -4.53
CA ALA A 76 7.31 -6.61 -4.20
C ALA A 76 6.30 -6.07 -5.23
N TRP A 77 5.17 -6.75 -5.32
CA TRP A 77 4.01 -6.31 -6.11
C TRP A 77 2.96 -5.73 -5.17
N LEU A 78 2.53 -4.51 -5.46
CA LEU A 78 1.33 -3.93 -4.90
C LEU A 78 0.18 -4.13 -5.89
N GLN A 79 -0.83 -4.86 -5.45
CA GLN A 79 -2.07 -5.10 -6.19
C GLN A 79 -3.19 -4.30 -5.55
N THR A 80 -4.15 -3.87 -6.35
CA THR A 80 -5.34 -3.18 -5.87
C THR A 80 -6.56 -3.52 -6.70
N SER A 81 -7.73 -3.58 -6.06
CA SER A 81 -9.01 -3.66 -6.75
C SER A 81 -9.59 -2.28 -7.07
N LEU A 82 -8.92 -1.21 -6.64
CA LEU A 82 -9.34 0.15 -6.97
C LEU A 82 -9.07 0.44 -8.45
N PRO A 83 -9.90 1.26 -9.10
CA PRO A 83 -9.77 1.52 -10.53
C PRO A 83 -8.65 2.56 -10.77
N VAL A 84 -7.39 2.14 -10.72
CA VAL A 84 -6.23 3.03 -10.88
C VAL A 84 -5.93 3.24 -12.36
N LYS A 85 -5.85 4.51 -12.80
CA LYS A 85 -5.42 4.90 -14.15
C LYS A 85 -3.95 5.28 -14.23
N GLU A 86 -3.39 5.82 -13.15
CA GLU A 86 -1.99 6.24 -13.10
C GLU A 86 -1.40 6.01 -11.71
N ALA A 87 -0.10 5.72 -11.66
CA ALA A 87 0.65 5.60 -10.43
C ALA A 87 1.98 6.33 -10.53
N MET A 88 2.39 6.99 -9.44
CA MET A 88 3.65 7.71 -9.39
C MET A 88 4.22 7.76 -7.98
N LEU A 89 5.55 7.69 -7.87
CA LEU A 89 6.26 7.95 -6.62
C LEU A 89 6.04 9.40 -6.18
N CYS A 90 5.89 9.59 -4.88
CA CYS A 90 5.80 10.91 -4.27
C CYS A 90 6.66 10.98 -3.00
N ASP A 91 6.96 12.20 -2.56
CA ASP A 91 7.58 12.41 -1.26
C ASP A 91 6.56 12.33 -0.11
N LEU A 92 7.02 12.56 1.13
CA LEU A 92 6.16 12.52 2.31
C LEU A 92 5.11 13.65 2.35
N LEU A 93 5.36 14.74 1.61
CA LEU A 93 4.42 15.83 1.41
C LEU A 93 3.50 15.57 0.21
N GLU A 94 3.55 14.38 -0.38
CA GLU A 94 2.69 13.91 -1.46
C GLU A 94 2.95 14.64 -2.78
N ARG A 95 4.11 15.24 -2.94
CA ARG A 95 4.51 15.90 -4.18
C ARG A 95 5.06 14.84 -5.14
N PRO A 96 4.51 14.70 -6.36
CA PRO A 96 4.99 13.73 -7.34
C PRO A 96 6.48 13.93 -7.68
N ALA A 97 7.23 12.84 -7.75
CA ALA A 97 8.60 12.89 -8.24
C ALA A 97 8.60 13.08 -9.77
N ALA A 98 9.46 13.98 -10.27
CA ALA A 98 9.50 14.33 -11.70
C ALA A 98 9.73 13.12 -12.64
N GLN A 99 10.42 12.09 -12.16
CA GLN A 99 10.69 10.85 -12.89
C GLN A 99 10.11 9.64 -12.14
N GLY A 100 9.00 9.85 -11.43
CA GLY A 100 8.39 8.89 -10.52
C GLY A 100 7.29 8.02 -11.11
N HIS A 101 6.95 8.15 -12.40
CA HIS A 101 5.86 7.36 -13.00
C HIS A 101 6.16 5.86 -12.91
N LEU A 102 5.17 5.11 -12.41
CA LEU A 102 5.25 3.66 -12.27
C LEU A 102 4.36 2.99 -13.32
N PRO A 103 4.87 2.00 -14.07
CA PRO A 103 4.06 1.26 -15.01
C PRO A 103 3.01 0.43 -14.28
N LEU A 104 1.76 0.53 -14.74
CA LEU A 104 0.67 -0.36 -14.33
C LEU A 104 0.71 -1.61 -15.19
N GLU A 105 1.16 -2.72 -14.61
CA GLU A 105 1.19 -4.02 -15.27
C GLU A 105 -0.05 -4.84 -14.91
N GLN A 106 -0.31 -5.92 -15.67
CA GLN A 106 -1.43 -6.84 -15.38
C GLN A 106 -1.40 -7.41 -13.95
N ARG A 107 -0.20 -7.58 -13.39
CA ARG A 107 0.00 -8.07 -12.03
C ARG A 107 -0.12 -6.97 -10.96
N GLY A 108 -0.15 -5.69 -11.33
CA GLY A 108 -0.14 -4.55 -10.42
C GLY A 108 1.12 -3.69 -10.56
N LEU A 109 1.49 -3.01 -9.47
CA LEU A 109 2.64 -2.12 -9.40
C LEU A 109 3.87 -2.85 -8.87
N ARG A 110 4.95 -2.83 -9.64
CA ARG A 110 6.24 -3.38 -9.22
C ARG A 110 7.03 -2.34 -8.43
N LEU A 111 7.34 -2.62 -7.17
CA LEU A 111 8.02 -1.71 -6.26
C LEU A 111 9.32 -2.35 -5.75
N SER A 112 10.40 -1.57 -5.71
CA SER A 112 11.72 -2.01 -5.24
C SER A 112 12.09 -1.32 -3.94
N PHE A 113 12.56 -2.09 -2.97
CA PHE A 113 12.91 -1.63 -1.64
C PHE A 113 14.35 -2.02 -1.31
N THR A 114 15.05 -1.12 -0.62
CA THR A 114 16.29 -1.39 0.13
C THR A 114 15.95 -1.58 1.62
N PRO A 115 16.88 -2.05 2.46
CA PRO A 115 16.63 -2.24 3.89
C PRO A 115 16.03 -1.00 4.54
N PHE A 116 14.88 -1.18 5.22
CA PHE A 116 14.15 -0.13 5.95
C PHE A 116 13.67 1.06 5.09
N HIS A 117 13.58 0.88 3.78
CA HIS A 117 13.11 1.92 2.88
C HIS A 117 11.62 2.22 3.08
N VAL A 118 11.27 3.50 3.21
CA VAL A 118 9.88 4.00 3.18
C VAL A 118 9.60 4.58 1.80
N LEU A 119 8.54 4.10 1.15
CA LEU A 119 8.15 4.48 -0.21
C LEU A 119 6.69 4.93 -0.21
N SER A 120 6.41 6.07 -0.85
CA SER A 120 5.04 6.56 -1.04
C SER A 120 4.68 6.59 -2.53
N VAL A 121 3.46 6.16 -2.85
CA VAL A 121 2.89 6.16 -4.21
C VAL A 121 1.58 6.93 -4.19
N LEU A 122 1.42 7.84 -5.14
CA LEU A 122 0.13 8.39 -5.52
C LEU A 122 -0.52 7.47 -6.55
N LEU A 123 -1.73 7.02 -6.25
CA LEU A 123 -2.60 6.26 -7.14
C LEU A 123 -3.72 7.18 -7.60
N VAL A 124 -3.72 7.56 -8.88
CA VAL A 124 -4.78 8.37 -9.47
C VAL A 124 -5.88 7.43 -9.95
N LEU A 125 -7.10 7.61 -9.45
CA LEU A 125 -8.23 6.75 -9.77
C LEU A 125 -8.92 7.20 -11.07
N SER A 126 -9.48 6.27 -11.84
CA SER A 126 -10.47 6.61 -12.85
C SER A 126 -11.81 6.91 -12.18
N ARG A 127 -12.57 7.83 -12.77
CA ARG A 127 -13.93 8.14 -12.34
C ARG A 127 -14.89 6.99 -12.62
#